data_AF-A0A382ZX20-F1
#
_entry.id   AF-A0A382ZX20-F1
#
_cell.length_a   1.000
_cell.length_b   1.000
_cell.length_c   1.000
_cell.angle_alpha   90.00
_cell.angle_beta   90.00
_cell.angle_gamma   90.00
#
_symmetry.space_group_name_H-M   'P 1'
#
loop_
_entity.id
_entity.type
_entity.pdbx_description
1 polymer ?
#
loop_
_entity_poly.entity_id
_entity_poly.type
_entity_poly.pdbx_seq_one_letter_code
_entity_poly.pdbx_strand_id
1 'polypeptide(L)'
;MPNHYQMYRSLRSKKVLEQACLYLDQGVRGLRFFDHAEREYLLKYKKAIVQELLQELKSKEGYKTKTAYAYFPPKSELCNRRMLCLHPKDHILRTAFVIVLSKYLEKDLLESCYANRRAKGDYSDKHLLADFADESWPNFCDWQKRCARRYNFMIRTDITSFYDSVSHQYFIDRIKELTGLPNNCGFITLFRRIQEVSI
;
A
#
# COMPACT_ATOMS: atom_id res chain seq x y z
N MET A 1 3.09 -6.21 -22.08
CA MET A 1 2.69 -5.01 -21.31
C MET A 1 1.33 -5.26 -20.68
N PRO A 2 1.07 -4.79 -19.44
CA PRO A 2 -0.23 -4.96 -18.79
C PRO A 2 -1.33 -4.26 -19.60
N ASN A 3 -2.40 -4.97 -19.91
CA ASN A 3 -3.58 -4.33 -20.50
C ASN A 3 -4.27 -3.48 -19.42
N HIS A 4 -4.33 -2.17 -19.61
CA HIS A 4 -4.91 -1.24 -18.63
C HIS A 4 -6.35 -1.58 -18.25
N TYR A 5 -7.12 -2.18 -19.15
CA TYR A 5 -8.47 -2.68 -18.86
C TYR A 5 -8.44 -3.86 -17.89
N GLN A 6 -7.47 -4.76 -18.03
CA GLN A 6 -7.31 -5.91 -17.13
C GLN A 6 -6.87 -5.45 -15.74
N MET A 7 -5.92 -4.52 -15.63
CA MET A 7 -5.51 -3.94 -14.34
C MET A 7 -6.68 -3.26 -13.63
N TYR A 8 -7.42 -2.42 -14.35
CA TYR A 8 -8.58 -1.73 -13.78
C TYR A 8 -9.73 -2.69 -13.44
N ARG A 9 -9.95 -3.74 -14.23
CA ARG A 9 -10.92 -4.81 -13.91
C ARG A 9 -10.50 -5.61 -12.67
N SER A 10 -9.20 -5.89 -12.52
CA SER A 10 -8.66 -6.60 -11.37
C SER A 10 -8.84 -5.79 -10.09
N LEU A 11 -8.50 -4.49 -10.13
CA LEU A 11 -8.68 -3.55 -9.02
C LEU A 11 -10.12 -3.54 -8.49
N ARG A 12 -11.09 -3.53 -9.41
CA ARG A 12 -12.53 -3.52 -9.09
C ARG A 12 -13.15 -4.91 -8.89
N SER A 13 -12.35 -5.96 -8.86
CA SER A 13 -12.88 -7.30 -8.69
C SER A 13 -13.25 -7.56 -7.23
N LYS A 14 -14.36 -8.26 -7.02
CA LYS A 14 -14.78 -8.70 -5.68
C LYS A 14 -13.63 -9.41 -4.94
N LYS A 15 -12.90 -10.28 -5.65
CA LYS A 15 -11.73 -11.00 -5.13
C LYS A 15 -10.67 -10.07 -4.55
N VAL A 16 -10.26 -9.03 -5.29
CA VAL A 16 -9.22 -8.10 -4.83
C VAL A 16 -9.71 -7.24 -3.67
N LEU A 17 -10.96 -6.76 -3.71
CA LEU A 17 -11.54 -5.98 -2.62
C LEU A 17 -11.69 -6.80 -1.34
N GLU A 18 -12.13 -8.06 -1.44
CA GLU A 18 -12.22 -8.96 -0.29
C GLU A 18 -10.85 -9.32 0.29
N GLN A 19 -9.84 -9.46 -0.57
CA GLN A 19 -8.45 -9.66 -0.15
C GLN A 19 -7.88 -8.42 0.54
N ALA A 20 -8.18 -7.23 0.03
CA ALA A 20 -7.79 -5.97 0.67
C ALA A 20 -8.38 -5.86 2.09
N CYS A 21 -9.67 -6.20 2.28
CA CYS A 21 -10.25 -6.25 3.61
C CYS A 21 -9.53 -7.26 4.52
N LEU A 22 -9.15 -8.43 4.00
CA LEU A 22 -8.43 -9.44 4.77
C LEU A 22 -7.05 -8.93 5.20
N TYR A 23 -6.29 -8.34 4.28
CA TYR A 23 -4.97 -7.78 4.59
C TYR A 23 -5.05 -6.64 5.60
N LEU A 24 -6.09 -5.80 5.52
CA LEU A 24 -6.32 -4.76 6.51
C LEU A 24 -6.60 -5.37 7.88
N ASP A 25 -7.49 -6.36 8.01
CA ASP A 25 -7.72 -7.03 9.30
C ASP A 25 -6.45 -7.72 9.84
N GLN A 26 -5.64 -8.36 8.99
CA GLN A 26 -4.41 -9.02 9.45
C GLN A 26 -3.33 -8.01 9.83
N GLY A 27 -3.14 -6.95 9.03
CA GLY A 27 -2.10 -5.94 9.25
C GLY A 27 -2.28 -5.13 10.54
N VAL A 28 -3.49 -5.10 11.09
CA VAL A 28 -3.81 -4.35 12.32
C VAL A 28 -3.79 -5.23 13.57
N ARG A 29 -3.65 -6.55 13.42
CA ARG A 29 -3.50 -7.47 14.55
C ARG A 29 -2.17 -7.20 15.25
N GLY A 30 -2.25 -6.70 16.48
CA GLY A 30 -1.08 -6.43 17.33
C GLY A 30 -0.52 -5.00 17.21
N LEU A 31 -1.08 -4.14 16.34
CA LEU A 31 -0.71 -2.73 16.31
C LEU A 31 -1.42 -1.99 17.44
N ARG A 32 -0.65 -1.42 18.37
CA ARG A 32 -1.15 -0.67 19.53
C ARG A 32 -1.80 0.68 19.18
N PHE A 33 -1.60 1.17 17.95
CA PHE A 33 -2.00 2.51 17.52
C PHE A 33 -3.07 2.50 16.41
N PHE A 34 -3.70 1.35 16.16
CA PHE A 34 -4.75 1.25 15.16
C PHE A 34 -6.13 1.47 15.78
N ASP A 35 -7.05 2.07 15.02
CA ASP A 35 -8.42 2.28 15.46
C ASP A 35 -9.14 0.92 15.58
N HIS A 36 -9.32 0.46 16.81
CA HIS A 36 -10.03 -0.77 17.12
C HIS A 36 -11.46 -0.76 16.53
N ALA A 37 -12.10 0.41 16.43
CA ALA A 37 -13.42 0.54 15.85
C ALA A 37 -13.40 0.31 14.32
N GLU A 38 -12.37 0.77 13.60
CA GLU A 38 -12.22 0.47 12.16
C GLU A 38 -12.09 -1.04 11.92
N ARG A 39 -11.33 -1.74 12.77
CA ARG A 39 -11.17 -3.20 12.67
C ARG A 39 -12.50 -3.92 12.90
N GLU A 40 -13.20 -3.61 13.98
CA GLU A 40 -14.49 -4.22 14.29
C GLU A 40 -15.53 -3.93 13.20
N TYR A 41 -15.53 -2.70 12.69
CA TYR A 41 -16.38 -2.29 11.58
C TYR A 41 -16.10 -3.12 10.32
N LEU A 42 -14.83 -3.27 9.94
CA LEU A 42 -14.43 -4.08 8.78
C LEU A 42 -14.85 -5.54 8.94
N LEU A 43 -14.66 -6.14 10.13
CA LEU A 43 -15.07 -7.52 10.39
C LEU A 43 -16.59 -7.71 10.31
N LYS A 44 -17.35 -6.78 10.87
CA LYS A 44 -18.82 -6.85 10.92
C LYS A 44 -19.47 -6.57 9.57
N TYR A 45 -18.94 -5.60 8.81
CA TYR A 45 -19.60 -5.07 7.61
C TYR A 45 -18.88 -5.36 6.29
N LYS A 46 -17.83 -6.20 6.29
CA LYS A 46 -17.03 -6.56 5.08
C LYS A 46 -17.87 -6.76 3.82
N LYS A 47 -18.92 -7.59 3.88
CA LYS A 47 -19.74 -7.94 2.71
C LYS A 47 -20.47 -6.70 2.16
N ALA A 48 -21.07 -5.88 3.02
CA ALA A 48 -21.79 -4.68 2.62
C ALA A 48 -20.83 -3.65 1.99
N ILE A 49 -19.70 -3.39 2.65
CA ILE A 49 -18.68 -2.45 2.18
C ILE A 49 -18.16 -2.84 0.79
N VAL A 50 -17.84 -4.13 0.58
CA VAL A 50 -17.38 -4.61 -0.72
C VAL A 50 -18.47 -4.44 -1.79
N GLN A 51 -19.73 -4.73 -1.48
CA GLN A 51 -20.82 -4.52 -2.44
C GLN A 51 -20.99 -3.04 -2.81
N GLU A 52 -20.95 -2.15 -1.82
CA GLU A 52 -21.02 -0.71 -2.05
C GLU A 52 -19.85 -0.22 -2.93
N LEU A 53 -18.62 -0.65 -2.62
CA LEU A 53 -17.45 -0.35 -3.45
C LEU A 53 -17.60 -0.87 -4.88
N LEU A 54 -18.13 -2.09 -5.07
CA LEU A 54 -18.38 -2.63 -6.41
C LEU A 54 -19.36 -1.77 -7.20
N GLN A 55 -20.39 -1.21 -6.56
CA GLN A 55 -21.33 -0.29 -7.20
C GLN A 55 -20.68 1.06 -7.51
N GLU A 56 -20.03 1.68 -6.52
CA GLU A 56 -19.34 2.97 -6.66
C GLU A 56 -18.27 2.93 -7.76
N LEU A 57 -17.59 1.79 -7.93
CA LEU A 57 -16.53 1.61 -8.91
C LEU A 57 -17.02 1.24 -10.32
N LYS A 58 -18.34 1.07 -10.55
CA LYS A 58 -18.86 0.76 -11.90
C LYS A 58 -18.50 1.84 -12.91
N SER A 59 -18.63 3.11 -12.53
CA SER A 59 -18.23 4.26 -13.32
C SER A 59 -16.88 4.81 -12.86
N LYS A 60 -16.16 5.51 -13.74
CA LYS A 60 -14.86 6.13 -13.40
C LYS A 60 -15.00 7.25 -12.35
N GLU A 61 -16.20 7.80 -12.20
CA GLU A 61 -16.50 8.95 -11.35
C GLU A 61 -17.32 8.59 -10.12
N GLY A 62 -17.80 7.35 -10.01
CA GLY A 62 -18.71 6.95 -8.95
C GLY A 62 -18.08 6.90 -7.56
N TYR A 63 -16.77 6.62 -7.47
CA TYR A 63 -16.06 6.66 -6.20
C TYR A 63 -15.61 8.07 -5.82
N LYS A 64 -16.02 8.50 -4.63
CA LYS A 64 -15.57 9.74 -3.96
C LYS A 64 -14.82 9.40 -2.68
N THR A 65 -13.67 10.03 -2.51
CA THR A 65 -12.87 9.95 -1.28
C THR A 65 -13.65 10.55 -0.12
N LYS A 66 -13.36 10.08 1.08
CA LYS A 66 -14.02 10.51 2.30
C LYS A 66 -13.02 11.23 3.19
N THR A 67 -13.54 12.06 4.08
CA THR A 67 -12.72 12.79 5.04
C THR A 67 -11.99 11.81 5.95
N ALA A 68 -10.68 11.98 6.04
CA ALA A 68 -9.82 11.32 7.01
C ALA A 68 -9.64 12.23 8.22
N TYR A 69 -9.12 11.70 9.31
CA TYR A 69 -8.67 12.54 10.43
C TYR A 69 -7.20 12.28 10.74
N ALA A 70 -6.51 13.32 11.19
CA ALA A 70 -5.12 13.22 11.63
C ALA A 70 -5.06 12.94 13.14
N TYR A 71 -4.13 12.08 13.55
CA TYR A 71 -3.81 11.81 14.95
C TYR A 71 -2.30 11.72 15.12
N PHE A 72 -1.82 11.90 16.35
CA PHE A 72 -0.40 12.16 16.63
C PHE A 72 0.13 11.27 17.78
N PRO A 73 0.27 9.96 17.57
CA PRO A 73 0.82 9.07 18.57
C PRO A 73 2.30 9.38 18.84
N PRO A 74 2.79 9.11 20.07
CA PRO A 74 4.20 9.26 20.39
C PRO A 74 5.05 8.27 19.58
N LYS A 75 6.08 8.78 18.89
CA LYS A 75 7.10 7.97 18.21
C LYS A 75 8.29 7.73 19.13
N SER A 76 8.63 8.73 19.94
CA SER A 76 9.61 8.67 21.03
C SER A 76 9.15 9.61 22.15
N GLU A 77 9.90 9.68 23.24
CA GLU A 77 9.64 10.62 24.34
C GLU A 77 9.63 12.10 23.90
N LEU A 78 10.28 12.41 22.77
CA LEU A 78 10.49 13.78 22.30
C LEU A 78 9.69 14.15 21.05
N CYS A 79 9.06 13.18 20.38
CA CYS A 79 8.37 13.46 19.13
C CYS A 79 7.11 12.62 18.94
N ASN A 80 6.06 13.27 18.41
CA ASN A 80 4.89 12.60 17.90
C ASN A 80 5.05 12.33 16.40
N ARG A 81 4.49 11.23 15.93
CA ARG A 81 4.37 10.94 14.50
C ARG A 81 2.98 11.32 14.06
N ARG A 82 2.86 12.19 13.05
CA ARG A 82 1.58 12.42 12.38
C ARG A 82 1.15 11.15 11.66
N MET A 83 -0.08 10.71 11.91
CA MET A 83 -0.72 9.60 11.23
C MET A 83 -2.08 10.05 10.69
N LEU A 84 -2.57 9.36 9.65
CA LEU A 84 -3.89 9.57 9.08
C LEU A 84 -4.73 8.31 9.31
N CYS A 85 -5.90 8.49 9.90
CA CYS A 85 -6.92 7.46 9.93
C CYS A 85 -7.84 7.69 8.74
N LEU A 86 -7.77 6.78 7.77
CA LEU A 86 -8.57 6.84 6.56
C LEU A 86 -9.94 6.22 6.82
N HIS A 87 -10.94 6.64 6.05
CA HIS A 87 -12.20 5.91 6.02
C HIS A 87 -11.95 4.48 5.49
N PRO A 88 -12.61 3.43 6.05
CA PRO A 88 -12.36 2.04 5.67
C PRO A 88 -12.41 1.77 4.16
N LYS A 89 -13.40 2.34 3.45
CA LYS A 89 -13.49 2.28 1.98
C LYS A 89 -12.27 2.83 1.24
N ASP A 90 -11.72 3.97 1.68
CA ASP A 90 -10.51 4.55 1.08
C ASP A 90 -9.30 3.67 1.35
N HIS A 91 -9.22 3.12 2.57
CA HIS A 91 -8.15 2.22 2.95
C HIS A 91 -8.17 0.92 2.14
N ILE A 92 -9.35 0.29 1.99
CA ILE A 92 -9.56 -0.89 1.14
C ILE A 92 -9.12 -0.60 -0.29
N LEU A 93 -9.54 0.53 -0.85
CA LEU A 93 -9.23 0.86 -2.24
C LEU A 93 -7.74 1.09 -2.45
N ARG A 94 -7.07 1.81 -1.53
CA ARG A 94 -5.61 1.99 -1.53
C ARG A 94 -4.87 0.66 -1.43
N THR A 95 -5.31 -0.22 -0.53
CA THR A 95 -4.75 -1.58 -0.42
C THR A 95 -4.98 -2.38 -1.70
N ALA A 96 -6.15 -2.27 -2.34
CA ALA A 96 -6.42 -2.90 -3.63
C ALA A 96 -5.46 -2.43 -4.73
N PHE A 97 -5.13 -1.13 -4.77
CA PHE A 97 -4.09 -0.62 -5.66
C PHE A 97 -2.73 -1.27 -5.40
N VAL A 98 -2.30 -1.39 -4.14
CA VAL A 98 -1.04 -2.06 -3.78
C VAL A 98 -1.06 -3.53 -4.18
N ILE A 99 -2.17 -4.25 -3.98
CA ILE A 99 -2.32 -5.65 -4.39
C ILE A 99 -2.12 -5.81 -5.90
N VAL A 100 -2.72 -4.93 -6.70
CA VAL A 100 -2.61 -4.99 -8.15
C VAL A 100 -1.22 -4.59 -8.61
N LEU A 101 -0.70 -3.44 -8.15
CA LEU A 101 0.59 -2.90 -8.57
C LEU A 101 1.76 -3.81 -8.19
N SER A 102 1.78 -4.33 -6.96
CA SER A 102 2.88 -5.20 -6.50
C SER A 102 3.06 -6.43 -7.39
N LYS A 103 1.99 -7.02 -7.94
CA LYS A 103 2.11 -8.15 -8.88
C LYS A 103 2.90 -7.83 -10.15
N TYR A 104 2.90 -6.57 -10.58
CA TYR A 104 3.61 -6.12 -11.78
C TYR A 104 5.01 -5.62 -11.46
N LEU A 105 5.16 -4.90 -10.34
CA LEU A 105 6.39 -4.19 -10.02
C LEU A 105 7.40 -5.03 -9.23
N GLU A 106 6.97 -6.09 -8.53
CA GLU A 106 7.83 -6.84 -7.60
C GLU A 106 9.10 -7.42 -8.26
N LYS A 107 8.97 -7.86 -9.52
CA LYS A 107 10.08 -8.41 -10.31
C LYS A 107 11.10 -7.36 -10.77
N ASP A 108 10.68 -6.09 -10.83
CA ASP A 108 11.50 -4.97 -11.30
C ASP A 108 12.17 -4.24 -10.12
N LEU A 109 11.83 -4.61 -8.88
CA LEU A 109 12.49 -4.11 -7.68
C LEU A 109 13.88 -4.71 -7.55
N LEU A 110 14.84 -3.87 -7.18
CA LEU A 110 16.21 -4.30 -6.87
C LEU A 110 16.21 -5.40 -5.80
N GLU A 111 17.12 -6.36 -5.94
CA GLU A 111 17.33 -7.41 -4.93
C GLU A 111 17.77 -6.84 -3.58
N SER A 112 18.39 -5.66 -3.58
CA SER A 112 18.81 -4.94 -2.38
C SER A 112 17.71 -4.08 -1.75
N CYS A 113 16.45 -4.26 -2.16
CA CYS A 113 15.29 -3.64 -1.52
C CYS A 113 14.62 -4.66 -0.59
N TYR A 114 14.70 -4.43 0.73
CA TYR A 114 14.30 -5.44 1.72
C TYR A 114 12.97 -5.13 2.40
N ALA A 115 12.66 -3.86 2.69
CA ALA A 115 11.44 -3.51 3.43
C ALA A 115 10.19 -3.51 2.53
N ASN A 116 9.04 -3.84 3.11
CA ASN A 116 7.71 -3.76 2.49
C ASN A 116 7.58 -4.52 1.14
N ARG A 117 8.29 -5.65 1.02
CA ARG A 117 8.21 -6.54 -0.14
C ARG A 117 6.94 -7.38 -0.10
N ARG A 118 6.41 -7.76 -1.27
CA ARG A 118 5.19 -8.58 -1.36
C ARG A 118 5.42 -9.98 -0.76
N ALA A 119 4.50 -10.44 0.07
CA ALA A 119 4.47 -11.83 0.54
C ALA A 119 4.37 -12.84 -0.62
N LYS A 120 4.96 -14.02 -0.43
CA LYS A 120 4.96 -15.13 -1.41
C LYS A 120 4.34 -16.40 -0.83
N GLY A 121 4.00 -17.34 -1.71
CA GLY A 121 3.41 -18.64 -1.34
C GLY A 121 2.15 -18.50 -0.48
N ASP A 122 1.95 -19.48 0.40
CA ASP A 122 0.78 -19.57 1.27
C ASP A 122 0.68 -18.40 2.26
N TYR A 123 1.82 -17.78 2.63
CA TYR A 123 1.82 -16.59 3.49
C TYR A 123 1.08 -15.42 2.85
N SER A 124 1.15 -15.32 1.51
CA SER A 124 0.49 -14.27 0.74
C SER A 124 -1.04 -14.37 0.72
N ASP A 125 -1.62 -15.51 1.11
CA ASP A 125 -3.07 -15.66 1.22
C ASP A 125 -3.64 -14.82 2.37
N LYS A 126 -2.82 -14.59 3.42
CA LYS A 126 -3.22 -13.85 4.63
C LYS A 126 -2.51 -12.51 4.79
N HIS A 127 -1.30 -12.37 4.27
CA HIS A 127 -0.48 -11.18 4.46
C HIS A 127 -0.13 -10.51 3.12
N LEU A 128 -0.16 -9.18 3.10
CA LEU A 128 0.23 -8.42 1.91
C LEU A 128 1.76 -8.39 1.75
N LEU A 129 2.45 -8.20 2.86
CA LEU A 129 3.89 -8.00 2.93
C LEU A 129 4.55 -9.24 3.53
N ALA A 130 5.75 -9.55 3.07
CA ALA A 130 6.59 -10.58 3.66
C ALA A 130 6.94 -10.23 5.10
N ASP A 131 7.20 -11.23 5.94
CA ASP A 131 7.67 -10.98 7.30
C ASP A 131 9.06 -10.35 7.26
N PHE A 132 9.18 -9.16 7.86
CA PHE A 132 10.44 -8.44 7.84
C PHE A 132 11.50 -9.15 8.68
N ALA A 133 11.14 -9.70 9.83
CA ALA A 133 12.08 -10.33 10.76
C ALA A 133 12.62 -11.64 10.19
N ASP A 134 11.77 -12.43 9.54
CA ASP A 134 12.13 -13.77 9.07
C ASP A 134 12.75 -13.75 7.67
N GLU A 135 12.29 -12.88 6.77
CA GLU A 135 12.79 -12.85 5.39
C GLU A 135 13.72 -11.67 5.12
N SER A 136 13.26 -10.46 5.42
CA SER A 136 13.91 -9.25 4.89
C SER A 136 15.18 -8.87 5.64
N TRP A 137 15.14 -8.98 6.97
CA TRP A 137 16.24 -8.62 7.86
C TRP A 137 17.47 -9.52 7.71
N PRO A 138 17.35 -10.86 7.64
CA PRO A 138 18.49 -11.73 7.37
C PRO A 138 19.13 -11.44 6.00
N ASN A 139 18.31 -11.23 4.97
CA ASN A 139 18.78 -10.89 3.62
C ASN A 139 19.57 -9.56 3.58
N PHE A 140 19.10 -8.55 4.31
CA PHE A 140 19.83 -7.30 4.49
C PHE A 140 21.17 -7.52 5.21
N CYS A 141 21.17 -8.25 6.33
CA CYS A 141 22.39 -8.56 7.08
C CYS A 141 23.42 -9.29 6.22
N ASP A 142 23.00 -10.26 5.41
CA ASP A 142 23.89 -11.02 4.55
C ASP A 142 24.44 -10.20 3.38
N TRP A 143 23.61 -9.33 2.79
CA TRP A 143 24.10 -8.35 1.82
C TRP A 143 25.13 -7.40 2.44
N GLN A 144 24.87 -6.90 3.64
CA GLN A 144 25.79 -6.01 4.34
C GLN A 144 27.13 -6.70 4.62
N LYS A 145 27.13 -7.97 5.08
CA LYS A 145 28.36 -8.76 5.28
C LYS A 145 29.16 -8.92 3.99
N ARG A 146 28.48 -9.17 2.84
CA ARG A 146 29.15 -9.27 1.54
C ARG A 146 29.78 -7.95 1.11
N CYS A 147 29.07 -6.83 1.30
CA CYS A 147 29.58 -5.50 1.01
C CYS A 147 30.80 -5.15 1.89
N ALA A 148 30.75 -5.47 3.19
CA ALA A 148 31.84 -5.19 4.13
C ALA A 148 33.15 -5.94 3.80
N ARG A 149 33.09 -7.07 3.08
CA ARG A 149 34.29 -7.78 2.59
C ARG A 149 34.98 -7.06 1.43
N ARG A 150 34.24 -6.20 0.71
CA ARG A 150 34.71 -5.54 -0.52
C ARG A 150 34.98 -4.05 -0.33
N TYR A 151 34.25 -3.41 0.57
CA TYR A 151 34.27 -1.97 0.77
C TYR A 151 34.59 -1.63 2.22
N ASN A 152 35.47 -0.65 2.42
CA ASN A 152 35.92 -0.20 3.74
C ASN A 152 35.10 0.98 4.30
N PHE A 153 34.14 1.49 3.52
CA PHE A 153 33.34 2.66 3.87
C PHE A 153 31.85 2.40 3.63
N MET A 154 31.02 3.01 4.48
CA MET A 154 29.57 2.98 4.37
C MET A 154 29.05 4.41 4.20
N ILE A 155 28.35 4.66 3.10
CA ILE A 155 27.60 5.90 2.91
C ILE A 155 26.22 5.69 3.49
N ARG A 156 25.88 6.47 4.51
CA ARG A 156 24.54 6.47 5.12
C ARG A 156 23.78 7.70 4.65
N THR A 157 22.65 7.49 4.02
CA THR A 157 21.71 8.53 3.60
C THR A 157 20.40 8.34 4.34
N ASP A 158 19.83 9.42 4.87
CA ASP A 158 18.48 9.45 5.43
C ASP A 158 17.59 10.36 4.60
N ILE A 159 16.39 9.87 4.26
CA ILE A 159 15.34 10.68 3.63
C ILE A 159 14.28 10.93 4.71
N THR A 160 14.41 12.06 5.38
CA THR A 160 13.46 12.44 6.43
C THR A 160 12.10 12.74 5.83
N SER A 161 11.02 12.29 6.49
CA SER A 161 9.64 12.63 6.14
C SER A 161 9.26 12.35 4.67
N PHE A 162 9.67 11.18 4.15
CA PHE A 162 9.34 10.77 2.77
C PHE A 162 7.85 10.95 2.43
N TYR A 163 6.95 10.49 3.31
CA TYR A 163 5.51 10.58 3.08
C TYR A 163 4.95 11.99 3.11
N ASP A 164 5.62 12.94 3.79
CA ASP A 164 5.20 14.34 3.82
C ASP A 164 5.77 15.14 2.63
N SER A 165 6.86 14.66 2.02
CA SER A 165 7.66 15.43 1.06
C SER A 165 7.53 14.94 -0.38
N VAL A 166 7.00 13.74 -0.60
CA VAL A 166 6.93 13.14 -1.94
C VAL A 166 5.83 13.79 -2.80
N SER A 167 6.16 14.13 -4.04
CA SER A 167 5.19 14.64 -5.01
C SER A 167 4.25 13.54 -5.50
N HIS A 168 2.93 13.77 -5.39
CA HIS A 168 1.92 12.88 -5.96
C HIS A 168 2.06 12.74 -7.48
N GLN A 169 2.38 13.84 -8.18
CA GLN A 169 2.57 13.82 -9.62
C GLN A 169 3.78 12.96 -10.03
N TYR A 170 4.88 13.07 -9.27
CA TYR A 170 6.04 12.21 -9.47
C TYR A 170 5.67 10.73 -9.34
N PHE A 171 4.89 10.36 -8.32
CA PHE A 171 4.47 8.96 -8.14
C PHE A 171 3.57 8.47 -9.28
N ILE A 172 2.63 9.30 -9.75
CA ILE A 172 1.77 8.98 -10.90
C ILE A 172 2.61 8.71 -12.16
N ASP A 173 3.59 9.58 -12.44
CA ASP A 173 4.43 9.44 -13.63
C ASP A 173 5.34 8.22 -13.55
N ARG A 174 5.92 7.91 -12.38
CA ARG A 174 6.69 6.67 -12.19
C ARG A 174 5.83 5.42 -12.36
N ILE A 175 4.60 5.41 -11.84
CA ILE A 175 3.67 4.29 -12.07
C ILE A 175 3.36 4.15 -13.56
N LYS A 176 3.07 5.24 -14.28
CA LYS A 176 2.82 5.21 -15.72
C LYS A 176 4.00 4.66 -16.50
N GLU A 177 5.21 5.12 -16.19
CA GLU A 177 6.45 4.67 -16.83
C GLU A 177 6.67 3.17 -16.63
N LEU A 178 6.56 2.69 -15.39
CA LEU A 178 6.79 1.28 -15.05
C LEU A 178 5.70 0.34 -15.61
N THR A 179 4.48 0.84 -15.77
CA THR A 179 3.33 0.00 -16.19
C THR A 179 2.94 0.18 -17.65
N GLY A 180 3.43 1.23 -18.32
CA GLY A 180 3.01 1.63 -19.67
C GLY A 180 1.56 2.13 -19.76
N LEU A 181 0.94 2.52 -18.63
CA LEU A 181 -0.47 2.91 -18.59
C LEU A 181 -0.72 4.28 -19.23
N PRO A 182 -1.76 4.45 -20.06
CA PRO A 182 -2.15 5.75 -20.58
C PRO A 182 -2.62 6.70 -19.46
N ASN A 183 -2.34 8.00 -19.60
CA ASN A 183 -2.68 9.02 -18.60
C ASN A 183 -4.19 9.09 -18.30
N ASN A 184 -5.04 8.84 -19.31
CA ASN A 184 -6.49 8.99 -19.23
C ASN A 184 -7.22 7.64 -19.03
N CYS A 185 -6.50 6.59 -18.64
CA CYS A 185 -7.14 5.31 -18.33
C CYS A 185 -7.81 5.31 -16.95
N GLY A 186 -8.85 4.49 -16.77
CA GLY A 186 -9.63 4.45 -15.52
C GLY A 186 -8.79 4.14 -14.27
N PHE A 187 -7.70 3.38 -14.42
CA PHE A 187 -6.77 3.10 -13.33
C PHE A 187 -6.06 4.38 -12.85
N ILE A 188 -5.43 5.12 -13.76
CA ILE A 188 -4.69 6.36 -13.41
C ILE A 188 -5.64 7.47 -12.95
N THR A 189 -6.82 7.60 -13.56
CA THR A 189 -7.84 8.56 -13.11
C THR A 189 -8.25 8.32 -11.67
N LEU A 190 -8.56 7.07 -11.31
CA LEU A 190 -8.92 6.73 -9.93
C LEU A 190 -7.72 6.85 -8.99
N PHE A 191 -6.52 6.44 -9.44
CA PHE A 191 -5.30 6.52 -8.66
C PHE A 191 -4.92 7.95 -8.27
N ARG A 192 -5.17 8.92 -9.17
CA ARG A 192 -4.99 10.35 -8.87
C ARG A 192 -5.97 10.80 -7.79
N ARG A 193 -7.26 10.47 -7.95
CA ARG A 193 -8.30 10.87 -6.99
C ARG A 193 -8.04 10.34 -5.60
N ILE A 194 -7.64 9.07 -5.46
CA ILE A 194 -7.42 8.49 -4.12
C ILE A 194 -6.24 9.10 -3.38
N GLN A 195 -5.31 9.80 -4.05
CA GLN A 195 -4.20 10.51 -3.39
C GLN A 195 -4.64 11.82 -2.74
N GLU A 196 -5.76 12.39 -3.18
CA GLU A 196 -6.39 13.55 -2.56
C GLU A 196 -7.07 13.10 -1.26
N VAL A 197 -6.37 13.26 -0.13
CA VAL A 197 -6.94 13.05 1.20
C VAL A 197 -7.50 14.36 1.70
N SER A 198 -8.81 14.48 1.79
CA SER A 198 -9.44 15.53 2.57
C SER A 198 -9.26 15.19 4.04
N ILE A 199 -8.67 16.11 4.80
CA ILE A 199 -8.50 16.03 6.26
C ILE A 199 -9.42 17.07 6.88
#